data_AF-A0A529HLR7-F1
#
_entry.id   AF-A0A529HLR7-F1
#
_cell.length_a   1.000
_cell.length_b   1.000
_cell.length_c   1.000
_cell.angle_alpha   90.00
_cell.angle_beta   90.00
_cell.angle_gamma   90.00
#
_symmetry.space_group_name_H-M   'P 1'
#
loop_
_entity.id
_entity.type
_entity.pdbx_description
1 polymer ?
#
loop_
_entity_poly.entity_id
_entity_poly.type
_entity_poly.pdbx_seq_one_letter_code
_entity_poly.pdbx_strand_id
1 'polypeptide(L)'
;ADDLRAKILQIPGVGKGQPTDADFQKVGELCLEATKANVKQGEFAGVELTFMGLNNQNLHNVLFRGFLKPWEAYTGAKISWIDLAQADYNARLQQSIATKTVDFDIIEM
;
A
#
# COMPACT_ATOMS: atom_id res chain seq x y z
N ALA A 1 -5.42 -2.68 21.70
CA ALA A 1 -5.29 -1.60 20.69
C ALA A 1 -4.26 -0.55 21.09
N ASP A 2 -4.15 -0.24 22.39
CA ASP A 2 -3.30 0.84 22.91
C ASP A 2 -1.79 0.62 22.68
N ASP A 3 -1.31 -0.63 22.67
CA ASP A 3 0.11 -0.96 22.46
C ASP A 3 0.59 -0.70 21.01
N LEU A 4 -0.23 -1.06 20.00
CA LEU A 4 0.12 -0.85 18.59
C LEU A 4 0.24 0.63 18.25
N ARG A 5 -0.76 1.42 18.67
CA ARG A 5 -0.76 2.87 18.44
C ARG A 5 0.42 3.54 19.14
N ALA A 6 0.71 3.15 20.38
CA ALA A 6 1.86 3.67 21.12
C ALA A 6 3.20 3.41 20.40
N LYS A 7 3.38 2.22 19.81
CA LYS A 7 4.56 1.88 18.99
C LYS A 7 4.65 2.71 17.72
N ILE A 8 3.54 2.90 17.00
CA ILE A 8 3.50 3.73 15.78
C ILE A 8 3.85 5.19 16.11
N LEU A 9 3.38 5.72 17.24
CA LEU A 9 3.67 7.10 17.66
C LEU A 9 5.15 7.36 17.98
N GLN A 10 5.99 6.33 18.11
CA GLN A 10 7.45 6.48 18.25
C GLN A 10 8.16 6.67 16.89
N ILE A 11 7.48 6.39 15.77
CA ILE A 11 8.02 6.57 14.43
C ILE A 11 7.91 8.06 14.05
N PRO A 12 8.95 8.67 13.44
CA PRO A 12 8.91 10.08 13.03
C PRO A 12 7.68 10.42 12.18
N GLY A 13 7.12 11.62 12.41
CA GLY A 13 5.96 12.15 11.70
C GLY A 13 5.96 13.68 11.70
N VAL A 14 4.88 14.29 11.18
CA VAL A 14 4.75 15.75 11.06
C VAL A 14 5.13 16.46 12.37
N GLY A 15 6.06 17.42 12.30
CA GLY A 15 6.58 18.16 13.46
C GLY A 15 7.78 17.51 14.17
N LYS A 16 8.21 16.32 13.75
CA LYS A 16 9.42 15.62 14.24
C LYS A 16 10.41 15.25 13.12
N GLY A 17 10.13 15.65 11.89
CA GLY A 17 10.85 15.27 10.67
C GLY A 17 9.92 14.55 9.68
N GLN A 18 10.20 14.61 8.38
CA GLN A 18 9.42 13.82 7.42
C GLN A 18 9.80 12.33 7.55
N PRO A 19 8.83 11.41 7.63
CA PRO A 19 9.13 9.99 7.64
C PRO A 19 9.88 9.57 6.37
N THR A 20 10.82 8.65 6.52
CA THR A 20 11.54 8.00 5.42
C THR A 20 10.80 6.74 4.94
N ASP A 21 11.22 6.17 3.82
CA ASP A 21 10.71 4.87 3.35
C ASP A 21 10.84 3.76 4.40
N ALA A 22 11.91 3.79 5.21
CA ALA A 22 12.14 2.83 6.28
C ALA A 22 11.13 3.00 7.43
N ASP A 23 10.76 4.24 7.74
CA ASP A 23 9.75 4.55 8.74
C ASP A 23 8.38 4.03 8.31
N PHE A 24 7.99 4.22 7.05
CA PHE A 24 6.75 3.67 6.51
C PHE A 24 6.76 2.12 6.49
N GLN A 25 7.87 1.50 6.09
CA GLN A 25 8.02 0.04 6.18
C GLN A 25 7.87 -0.45 7.63
N LYS A 26 8.35 0.30 8.62
CA LYS A 26 8.19 -0.07 10.03
C LYS A 26 6.72 -0.01 10.47
N VAL A 27 5.97 1.00 10.03
CA VAL A 27 4.51 1.04 10.25
C VAL A 27 3.83 -0.16 9.59
N GLY A 28 4.19 -0.49 8.34
CA GLY A 28 3.65 -1.64 7.63
C GLY A 28 3.87 -2.97 8.36
N GLU A 29 5.09 -3.18 8.88
CA GLU A 29 5.43 -4.36 9.69
C GLU A 29 4.58 -4.46 10.96
N LEU A 30 4.41 -3.34 11.68
CA LEU A 30 3.59 -3.29 12.89
C LEU A 30 2.12 -3.60 12.64
N CYS A 31 1.61 -3.28 11.45
CA CYS A 31 0.23 -3.54 11.04
C CYS A 31 0.00 -4.95 10.47
N LEU A 32 1.05 -5.78 10.35
CA LEU A 32 0.98 -7.06 9.64
C LEU A 32 0.34 -8.20 10.45
N GLU A 33 0.10 -8.02 11.75
CA GLU A 33 -0.35 -9.10 12.63
C GLU A 33 -1.67 -9.75 12.19
N ALA A 34 -2.61 -8.95 11.65
CA ALA A 34 -3.84 -9.50 11.07
C ALA A 34 -3.56 -10.39 9.84
N THR A 35 -2.60 -10.03 8.99
CA THR A 35 -2.16 -10.88 7.88
C THR A 35 -1.53 -12.16 8.41
N LYS A 36 -0.61 -12.08 9.37
CA LYS A 36 0.08 -13.26 9.94
C LYS A 36 -0.88 -14.24 10.60
N ALA A 37 -1.97 -13.74 11.18
CA ALA A 37 -3.00 -14.59 11.79
C ALA A 37 -3.84 -15.38 10.77
N ASN A 38 -3.89 -14.93 9.51
CA ASN A 38 -4.77 -15.50 8.49
C ASN A 38 -4.02 -16.11 7.30
N VAL A 39 -2.73 -15.80 7.13
CA VAL A 39 -1.93 -16.14 5.96
C VAL A 39 -0.57 -16.65 6.42
N LYS A 40 -0.16 -17.81 5.88
CA LYS A 40 1.17 -18.38 6.09
C LYS A 40 2.20 -17.57 5.32
N GLN A 41 3.42 -17.53 5.83
CA GLN A 41 4.52 -16.90 5.12
C GLN A 41 4.70 -17.56 3.74
N GLY A 42 4.79 -16.76 2.69
CA GLY A 42 4.94 -17.21 1.31
C GLY A 42 3.69 -17.82 0.66
N GLU A 43 2.52 -17.78 1.32
CA GLU A 43 1.29 -18.40 0.80
C GLU A 43 0.84 -17.83 -0.55
N PHE A 44 1.22 -16.59 -0.87
CA PHE A 44 0.87 -15.92 -2.12
C PHE A 44 2.02 -15.86 -3.11
N ALA A 45 3.02 -16.74 -2.98
CA ALA A 45 4.10 -16.84 -3.95
C ALA A 45 3.55 -17.10 -5.37
N GLY A 46 3.91 -16.23 -6.31
CA GLY A 46 3.43 -16.28 -7.70
C GLY A 46 2.14 -15.50 -7.97
N VAL A 47 1.51 -14.93 -6.93
CA VAL A 47 0.41 -13.97 -7.09
C VAL A 47 0.98 -12.60 -7.46
N GLU A 48 0.41 -11.98 -8.47
CA GLU A 48 0.67 -10.59 -8.84
C GLU A 48 -0.63 -9.80 -8.77
N LEU A 49 -0.60 -8.67 -8.06
CA LEU A 49 -1.73 -7.75 -7.89
C LEU A 49 -1.37 -6.41 -8.53
N THR A 50 -2.34 -5.76 -9.15
CA THR A 50 -2.18 -4.41 -9.71
C THR A 50 -2.92 -3.39 -8.85
N PHE A 51 -2.20 -2.40 -8.32
CA PHE A 51 -2.75 -1.35 -7.47
C PHE A 51 -2.76 -0.01 -8.21
N MET A 52 -3.96 0.49 -8.50
CA MET A 52 -4.19 1.83 -9.04
C MET A 52 -4.39 2.87 -7.93
N GLY A 53 -3.62 3.95 -7.96
CA GLY A 53 -3.74 5.02 -6.97
C GLY A 53 -3.26 6.39 -7.45
N LEU A 54 -3.45 7.39 -6.59
CA LEU A 54 -3.22 8.80 -6.84
C LEU A 54 -1.78 9.19 -6.49
N ASN A 55 -0.95 9.42 -7.50
CA ASN A 55 0.45 9.78 -7.28
C ASN A 55 0.66 11.30 -7.14
N ASN A 56 -0.23 11.98 -6.43
CA ASN A 56 -0.05 13.40 -6.12
C ASN A 56 1.11 13.56 -5.14
N GLN A 57 2.02 14.49 -5.43
CA GLN A 57 3.20 14.74 -4.58
C GLN A 57 4.03 13.48 -4.28
N ASN A 58 3.99 12.49 -5.18
CA ASN A 58 4.67 11.20 -5.03
C ASN A 58 4.18 10.35 -3.83
N LEU A 59 3.01 10.64 -3.26
CA LEU A 59 2.54 9.96 -2.05
C LEU A 59 2.20 8.49 -2.31
N HIS A 60 1.61 8.15 -3.46
CA HIS A 60 1.32 6.76 -3.82
C HIS A 60 2.58 5.89 -3.80
N ASN A 61 3.66 6.47 -4.31
CA ASN A 61 4.96 5.80 -4.41
C ASN A 61 5.70 5.68 -3.08
N VAL A 62 5.59 6.68 -2.20
CA VAL A 62 6.36 6.70 -0.95
C VAL A 62 5.58 6.03 0.19
N LEU A 63 4.30 6.36 0.32
CA LEU A 63 3.46 5.92 1.45
C LEU A 63 3.01 4.48 1.29
N PHE A 64 2.20 4.18 0.26
CA PHE A 64 1.58 2.85 0.13
C PHE A 64 2.61 1.78 -0.23
N ARG A 65 3.56 2.06 -1.12
CA ARG A 65 4.66 1.11 -1.39
C ARG A 65 5.48 0.85 -0.13
N GLY A 66 5.74 1.88 0.67
CA GLY A 66 6.40 1.76 1.97
C GLY A 66 5.62 0.83 2.93
N PHE A 67 4.33 1.07 3.10
CA PHE A 67 3.46 0.26 3.96
C PHE A 67 3.30 -1.19 3.49
N LEU A 68 3.27 -1.43 2.17
CA LEU A 68 2.97 -2.75 1.62
C LEU A 68 4.20 -3.62 1.37
N LYS A 69 5.41 -3.04 1.35
CA LYS A 69 6.65 -3.81 1.17
C LYS A 69 6.85 -4.94 2.20
N PRO A 70 6.59 -4.76 3.52
CA PRO A 70 6.61 -5.87 4.47
C PRO A 70 5.55 -6.94 4.20
N TRP A 71 4.39 -6.54 3.67
CA TRP A 71 3.32 -7.47 3.29
C TRP A 71 3.71 -8.30 2.06
N GLU A 72 4.28 -7.70 1.02
CA GLU A 72 4.84 -8.42 -0.14
C GLU A 72 5.93 -9.40 0.31
N ALA A 73 6.85 -8.94 1.16
CA ALA A 73 7.94 -9.77 1.67
C ALA A 73 7.44 -10.97 2.50
N TYR A 74 6.42 -10.78 3.34
CA TYR A 74 5.87 -11.85 4.17
C TYR A 74 5.01 -12.83 3.37
N THR A 75 4.14 -12.32 2.49
CA THR A 75 3.18 -13.17 1.76
C THR A 75 3.78 -13.80 0.50
N GLY A 76 4.83 -13.22 -0.06
CA GLY A 76 5.42 -13.65 -1.34
C GLY A 76 4.69 -13.14 -2.58
N ALA A 77 3.62 -12.36 -2.42
CA ALA A 77 2.93 -11.68 -3.52
C ALA A 77 3.79 -10.54 -4.08
N LYS A 78 3.48 -10.12 -5.31
CA LYS A 78 4.04 -8.92 -5.95
C LYS A 78 2.94 -7.92 -6.25
N ILE A 79 3.24 -6.64 -6.05
CA ILE A 79 2.36 -5.54 -6.44
C ILE A 79 2.98 -4.75 -7.60
N SER A 80 2.24 -4.71 -8.69
CA SER A 80 2.44 -3.80 -9.82
C SER A 80 1.59 -2.54 -9.60
N TRP A 81 2.08 -1.37 -10.05
CA TRP A 81 1.52 -0.07 -9.64
C TRP A 81 1.06 0.73 -10.86
N ILE A 82 -0.17 1.27 -10.78
CA ILE A 82 -0.71 2.24 -11.74
C ILE A 82 -0.78 3.59 -11.03
N ASP A 83 0.14 4.48 -11.36
CA ASP A 83 0.24 5.82 -10.78
C ASP A 83 -0.56 6.81 -11.64
N LEU A 84 -1.62 7.42 -11.08
CA LEU A 84 -2.44 8.40 -11.78
C LEU A 84 -2.35 9.80 -11.16
N ALA A 85 -2.43 10.83 -11.99
CA ALA A 85 -2.67 12.18 -11.50
C ALA A 85 -4.13 12.35 -11.06
N GLN A 86 -4.38 13.30 -10.16
CA GLN A 86 -5.73 13.62 -9.68
C GLN A 86 -6.78 13.81 -10.78
N ALA A 87 -6.39 14.48 -11.86
CA ALA A 87 -7.29 14.81 -12.96
C ALA A 87 -7.74 13.57 -13.75
N ASP A 88 -6.90 12.52 -13.78
CA ASP A 88 -7.13 11.35 -14.62
C ASP A 88 -7.85 10.21 -13.86
N TYR A 89 -7.74 10.19 -12.54
CA TYR A 89 -8.18 9.06 -11.71
C TYR A 89 -9.64 8.66 -11.92
N ASN A 90 -10.57 9.61 -11.73
CA ASN A 90 -12.00 9.33 -11.85
C ASN A 90 -12.40 8.95 -13.29
N ALA A 91 -11.83 9.62 -14.28
CA ALA A 91 -12.10 9.33 -15.68
C ALA A 91 -11.61 7.92 -16.06
N ARG A 92 -10.37 7.55 -15.66
CA ARG A 92 -9.80 6.21 -15.88
C ARG A 92 -10.65 5.13 -15.20
N LEU A 93 -11.05 5.32 -13.94
CA LEU A 93 -11.89 4.39 -13.20
C LEU A 93 -13.23 4.19 -13.91
N GLN A 94 -13.98 5.27 -14.17
CA GLN A 94 -15.29 5.19 -14.82
C GLN A 94 -15.21 4.55 -16.21
N GLN A 95 -14.20 4.91 -17.00
CA GLN A 95 -13.97 4.34 -18.32
C GLN A 95 -13.76 2.82 -18.23
N SER A 96 -12.85 2.36 -17.36
CA SER A 96 -12.53 0.93 -17.21
C SER A 96 -13.75 0.09 -16.83
N ILE A 97 -14.65 0.63 -16.00
CA ILE A 97 -15.92 0.00 -15.63
C ILE A 97 -16.87 -0.02 -16.83
N ALA A 98 -17.06 1.12 -17.48
CA ALA A 98 -17.99 1.26 -18.60
C ALA A 98 -17.61 0.34 -19.78
N THR A 99 -16.32 0.15 -20.04
CA THR A 99 -15.82 -0.71 -21.12
C THR A 99 -15.55 -2.14 -20.72
N LYS A 100 -15.72 -2.50 -19.43
CA LYS A 100 -15.38 -3.83 -18.88
C LYS A 100 -13.92 -4.21 -19.12
N THR A 101 -13.02 -3.24 -18.94
CA THR A 101 -11.56 -3.39 -19.13
C THR A 101 -10.80 -3.06 -17.85
N VAL A 102 -11.34 -3.44 -16.69
CA VAL A 102 -10.65 -3.28 -15.41
C VAL A 102 -9.36 -4.11 -15.43
N ASP A 103 -8.23 -3.44 -15.24
CA ASP A 103 -6.86 -3.97 -15.27
C ASP A 103 -6.15 -3.85 -13.92
N PHE A 104 -6.91 -3.59 -12.84
CA PHE A 104 -6.42 -3.44 -11.48
C PHE A 104 -7.19 -4.31 -10.49
N ASP A 105 -6.52 -4.71 -9.42
CA ASP A 105 -7.06 -5.53 -8.32
C ASP A 105 -7.38 -4.69 -7.08
N ILE A 106 -6.63 -3.59 -6.88
CA ILE A 106 -6.73 -2.71 -5.71
C ILE A 106 -6.84 -1.26 -6.18
N ILE A 107 -7.68 -0.47 -5.50
CA ILE A 107 -7.84 0.97 -5.74
C ILE A 107 -7.68 1.78 -4.46
N GLU A 108 -7.10 2.97 -4.57
CA GLU A 108 -7.09 3.98 -3.50
C GLU A 108 -8.43 4.76 -3.53
N MET A 109 -9.12 4.89 -2.39
CA MET A 109 -10.37 5.67 -2.30
C MET A 109 -10.30 6.72 -1.20
#